data_AF-A0A9D1HY50-F1
#
_entry.id   AF-A0A9D1HY50-F1
#
_cell.length_a   1.000
_cell.length_b   1.000
_cell.length_c   1.000
_cell.angle_alpha   90.00
_cell.angle_beta   90.00
_cell.angle_gamma   90.00
#
_symmetry.space_group_name_H-M   'P 1'
#
loop_
_entity.id
_entity.type
_entity.pdbx_description
1 polymer ?
#
loop_
_entity_poly.entity_id
_entity_poly.type
_entity_poly.pdbx_seq_one_letter_code
_entity_poly.pdbx_strand_id
1 'polypeptide(L)'
;MYCFNCGHQIPDDSVFCPECGCRVDTAMAELEDQSSTDSTETGKPITPPMATPSANQQVLSPQNEDAAATTPAASPNSPGKKKSKALIAVPIVVLVLILGIAAAGVLTGWFGLAGSNGIISVGQGVPVRDSVNDYSWEELSAISDEISAASSEDEALEIAKNYHLCNEDGTLDGTQTKEVELSNGVTSSVEIIGFAHDDASDGSGKAGITFAFTEMVDFAPMSTRGSNEGGWKYSDLRTQLNSDFLDMLPEDLQENIVEVDKSTNNVGAVYDSSSQSFVTTCISITPDKIWIPSYTEVVGDISGSIASHDSEGMAEVLGSEGLQYQLYSDLGISQGNTPADLLTLNVADGTDASAALDAGLRWTRTSDPTDQRYAYTIHNTNGNCNESHTVVNVYGIAPCFCI
;
A
#
# COMPACT_ATOMS: atom_id res chain seq x y z
N MET A 1 1.91 29.09 -11.24
CA MET A 1 1.75 29.69 -9.90
C MET A 1 2.72 29.05 -8.91
N TYR A 2 2.58 29.26 -7.59
CA TYR A 2 3.39 28.59 -6.56
C TYR A 2 2.48 27.90 -5.54
N CYS A 3 2.93 26.77 -4.99
CA CYS A 3 2.20 26.05 -3.95
C CYS A 3 2.19 26.84 -2.64
N PHE A 4 1.02 27.01 -2.01
CA PHE A 4 0.93 27.63 -0.68
C PHE A 4 1.43 26.70 0.45
N ASN A 5 1.49 25.39 0.21
CA ASN A 5 1.97 24.40 1.17
C ASN A 5 3.50 24.21 1.09
N CYS A 6 4.03 23.69 -0.03
CA CYS A 6 5.46 23.38 -0.16
C CYS A 6 6.31 24.44 -0.90
N GLY A 7 5.72 25.53 -1.39
CA GLY A 7 6.44 26.58 -2.13
C GLY A 7 6.92 26.23 -3.56
N HIS A 8 6.71 25.00 -4.06
CA HIS A 8 7.12 24.61 -5.42
C HIS A 8 6.36 25.37 -6.52
N GLN A 9 6.97 25.55 -7.70
CA GLN A 9 6.35 26.23 -8.84
C GLN A 9 5.38 25.31 -9.60
N ILE A 10 4.08 25.54 -9.43
CA ILE A 10 3.02 24.76 -10.06
C ILE A 10 2.72 25.29 -11.48
N PRO A 11 2.52 24.44 -12.51
CA PRO A 11 2.02 24.88 -13.82
C PRO A 11 0.63 25.54 -13.72
N ASP A 12 0.35 26.53 -14.57
CA ASP A 12 -0.84 27.39 -14.44
C ASP A 12 -2.19 26.71 -14.79
N ASP A 13 -2.16 25.43 -15.19
CA ASP A 13 -3.32 24.56 -15.48
C ASP A 13 -3.47 23.37 -14.51
N SER A 14 -2.58 23.25 -13.51
CA SER A 14 -2.55 22.09 -12.60
C SER A 14 -3.45 22.28 -11.37
N VAL A 15 -4.44 21.40 -11.22
CA VAL A 15 -5.37 21.39 -10.06
C VAL A 15 -4.68 21.03 -8.74
N PHE A 16 -3.58 20.28 -8.80
CA PHE A 16 -2.78 19.83 -7.65
C PHE A 16 -1.30 20.20 -7.83
N CYS A 17 -0.59 20.39 -6.72
CA CYS A 17 0.86 20.53 -6.73
C CYS A 17 1.52 19.19 -7.11
N PRO A 18 2.44 19.16 -8.10
CA PRO A 18 3.08 17.92 -8.54
C PRO A 18 4.00 17.30 -7.48
N GLU A 19 4.56 18.10 -6.55
CA GLU A 19 5.45 17.61 -5.50
C GLU A 19 4.73 17.08 -4.26
N CYS A 20 3.74 17.83 -3.74
CA CYS A 20 3.12 17.55 -2.43
C CYS A 20 1.62 17.24 -2.49
N GLY A 21 1.04 17.07 -3.69
CA GLY A 21 -0.38 16.77 -3.88
C GLY A 21 -1.37 17.85 -3.45
N CYS A 22 -0.93 18.95 -2.85
CA CYS A 22 -1.81 19.98 -2.32
C CYS A 22 -2.62 20.67 -3.44
N ARG A 23 -3.96 20.69 -3.29
CA ARG A 23 -4.91 21.22 -4.28
C ARG A 23 -4.87 22.76 -4.33
N VAL A 24 -4.95 23.34 -5.51
CA VAL A 24 -4.42 24.69 -5.81
C VAL A 24 -5.51 25.75 -5.99
N ASP A 25 -6.74 25.35 -6.30
CA ASP A 25 -7.84 26.22 -6.72
C ASP A 25 -8.60 26.92 -5.56
N THR A 26 -8.54 26.38 -4.34
CA THR A 26 -9.28 26.97 -3.19
C THR A 26 -8.64 28.24 -2.62
N ALA A 27 -7.30 28.37 -2.67
CA ALA A 27 -6.54 29.36 -1.88
C ALA A 27 -6.71 30.84 -2.28
N MET A 28 -7.47 31.13 -3.36
CA MET A 28 -7.68 32.50 -3.85
C MET A 28 -9.12 33.02 -3.66
N ALA A 29 -10.09 32.17 -3.32
CA ALA A 29 -11.51 32.58 -3.26
C ALA A 29 -11.88 33.32 -1.96
N GLU A 30 -11.31 32.93 -0.82
CA GLU A 30 -11.74 33.44 0.50
C GLU A 30 -11.20 34.83 0.87
N LEU A 31 -10.32 35.42 0.04
CA LEU A 31 -9.70 36.72 0.30
C LEU A 31 -10.43 37.91 -0.34
N GLU A 32 -11.40 37.69 -1.24
CA GLU A 32 -12.10 38.78 -1.94
C GLU A 32 -13.49 39.10 -1.37
N ASP A 33 -14.20 38.13 -0.77
CA ASP A 33 -15.61 38.28 -0.32
C ASP A 33 -15.79 38.88 1.09
N GLN A 34 -14.86 39.73 1.53
CA GLN A 34 -15.02 40.54 2.76
C GLN A 34 -14.93 42.05 2.49
N SER A 35 -15.40 42.52 1.32
CA SER A 35 -15.64 43.95 1.10
C SER A 35 -16.94 44.24 0.35
N SER A 36 -17.77 45.12 0.94
CA SER A 36 -19.10 45.55 0.47
C SER A 36 -20.20 44.48 0.53
N THR A 37 -21.46 44.75 0.90
CA THR A 37 -22.13 46.02 1.29
C THR A 37 -23.04 45.85 2.51
N ASP A 38 -23.01 46.82 3.44
CA ASP A 38 -24.10 47.06 4.40
C ASP A 38 -25.27 47.81 3.71
N SER A 39 -26.50 47.33 3.88
CA SER A 39 -27.75 48.10 3.73
C SER A 39 -28.98 47.32 4.24
N THR A 40 -29.72 47.92 5.17
CA THR A 40 -31.01 47.43 5.71
C THR A 40 -32.21 47.60 4.75
N GLU A 41 -33.13 46.63 4.72
CA GLU A 41 -34.51 46.84 5.23
C GLU A 41 -35.34 45.55 5.44
N THR A 42 -36.54 45.69 6.03
CA THR A 42 -37.41 44.61 6.54
C THR A 42 -38.58 44.23 5.60
N GLY A 43 -39.07 42.97 5.59
CA GLY A 43 -40.12 42.54 4.63
C GLY A 43 -41.26 41.59 5.08
N LYS A 44 -40.97 40.41 5.68
CA LYS A 44 -41.92 39.30 5.96
C LYS A 44 -42.53 38.57 4.72
N PRO A 45 -43.18 37.38 4.87
CA PRO A 45 -43.15 36.33 3.84
C PRO A 45 -44.51 35.93 3.21
N ILE A 46 -44.45 35.10 2.16
CA ILE A 46 -45.58 34.34 1.58
C ILE A 46 -45.16 32.86 1.37
N THR A 47 -46.12 31.94 1.56
CA THR A 47 -45.94 30.47 1.57
C THR A 47 -46.03 29.79 0.19
N PRO A 48 -45.46 28.58 0.02
CA PRO A 48 -45.48 27.84 -1.25
C PRO A 48 -46.81 27.09 -1.53
N PRO A 49 -47.15 26.81 -2.80
CA PRO A 49 -48.22 25.89 -3.18
C PRO A 49 -47.69 24.50 -3.60
N MET A 50 -48.41 23.44 -3.20
CA MET A 50 -48.19 22.06 -3.66
C MET A 50 -49.54 21.46 -4.10
N ALA A 51 -49.68 21.07 -5.38
CA ALA A 51 -50.81 20.25 -5.86
C ALA A 51 -50.59 19.65 -7.27
N THR A 52 -50.61 18.32 -7.37
CA THR A 52 -50.99 17.55 -8.57
C THR A 52 -52.49 17.20 -8.47
N PRO A 53 -53.21 16.78 -9.55
CA PRO A 53 -53.25 15.34 -9.88
C PRO A 53 -53.61 14.95 -11.35
N SER A 54 -53.56 13.64 -11.64
CA SER A 54 -54.23 12.89 -12.75
C SER A 54 -53.76 13.13 -14.19
N ALA A 55 -53.32 12.12 -14.98
CA ALA A 55 -54.05 10.94 -15.55
C ALA A 55 -55.02 11.34 -16.70
N ASN A 56 -55.21 10.59 -17.81
CA ASN A 56 -54.72 9.27 -18.27
C ASN A 56 -54.82 9.22 -19.85
N GLN A 57 -54.65 8.17 -20.68
CA GLN A 57 -54.54 6.70 -20.57
C GLN A 57 -54.07 6.06 -21.92
N GLN A 58 -53.39 4.88 -21.91
CA GLN A 58 -53.50 3.75 -22.90
C GLN A 58 -53.09 3.94 -24.41
N VAL A 59 -52.77 2.90 -25.23
CA VAL A 59 -52.23 1.51 -25.04
C VAL A 59 -51.79 0.91 -26.40
N LEU A 60 -50.86 -0.07 -26.41
CA LEU A 60 -50.83 -1.32 -27.26
C LEU A 60 -49.40 -1.91 -27.41
N SER A 61 -49.22 -3.15 -26.93
CA SER A 61 -48.23 -4.13 -27.45
C SER A 61 -48.98 -5.16 -28.33
N PRO A 62 -48.30 -5.92 -29.21
CA PRO A 62 -47.73 -7.24 -28.85
C PRO A 62 -46.21 -7.34 -29.19
N GLN A 63 -45.36 -8.22 -28.64
CA GLN A 63 -45.33 -9.71 -28.70
C GLN A 63 -45.13 -10.26 -30.14
N ASN A 64 -44.28 -11.27 -30.43
CA ASN A 64 -43.50 -12.15 -29.54
C ASN A 64 -42.28 -12.81 -30.26
N GLU A 65 -41.34 -13.34 -29.44
CA GLU A 65 -40.55 -14.59 -29.59
C GLU A 65 -39.50 -14.85 -30.72
N ASP A 66 -38.38 -15.44 -30.24
CA ASP A 66 -37.62 -16.59 -30.77
C ASP A 66 -36.55 -16.52 -31.91
N ALA A 67 -35.29 -16.57 -31.45
CA ALA A 67 -34.44 -17.78 -31.47
C ALA A 67 -33.31 -17.99 -32.51
N ALA A 68 -32.38 -18.85 -32.07
CA ALA A 68 -31.38 -19.64 -32.80
C ALA A 68 -30.16 -18.94 -33.45
N ALA A 69 -28.99 -19.25 -32.90
CA ALA A 69 -27.70 -19.01 -33.54
C ALA A 69 -27.45 -19.97 -34.73
N THR A 70 -26.62 -19.54 -35.70
CA THR A 70 -25.51 -20.36 -36.27
C THR A 70 -24.70 -19.57 -37.31
N THR A 71 -23.38 -19.74 -37.31
CA THR A 71 -22.55 -19.64 -38.52
C THR A 71 -21.32 -20.54 -38.36
N PRO A 72 -20.81 -21.22 -39.43
CA PRO A 72 -19.81 -22.27 -39.28
C PRO A 72 -18.38 -21.79 -39.56
N ALA A 73 -17.39 -22.48 -38.99
CA ALA A 73 -15.97 -22.23 -39.26
C ALA A 73 -15.46 -22.94 -40.53
N ALA A 74 -14.49 -22.33 -41.22
CA ALA A 74 -13.64 -22.99 -42.20
C ALA A 74 -12.25 -22.31 -42.29
N SER A 75 -11.20 -23.08 -41.97
CA SER A 75 -9.79 -22.80 -42.34
C SER A 75 -9.51 -23.42 -43.74
N PRO A 76 -8.30 -23.42 -44.37
CA PRO A 76 -6.95 -23.44 -43.77
C PRO A 76 -5.81 -22.72 -44.56
N ASN A 77 -4.56 -23.08 -44.21
CA ASN A 77 -3.31 -23.05 -45.00
C ASN A 77 -2.35 -21.85 -44.90
N SER A 78 -1.40 -21.96 -43.95
CA SER A 78 0.02 -21.69 -44.22
C SER A 78 0.63 -22.86 -45.02
N PRO A 79 1.71 -22.71 -45.83
CA PRO A 79 3.06 -22.80 -45.26
C PRO A 79 4.18 -22.02 -46.01
N GLY A 80 5.35 -21.80 -45.37
CA GLY A 80 6.48 -21.14 -46.07
C GLY A 80 7.84 -21.03 -45.35
N LYS A 81 8.46 -22.15 -44.92
CA LYS A 81 9.86 -22.11 -44.42
C LYS A 81 10.89 -21.93 -45.55
N LYS A 82 11.87 -21.04 -45.38
CA LYS A 82 13.22 -21.18 -45.97
C LYS A 82 14.28 -20.44 -45.15
N LYS A 83 15.51 -20.97 -45.15
CA LYS A 83 16.67 -20.45 -44.40
C LYS A 83 17.53 -19.55 -45.29
N SER A 84 18.20 -18.56 -44.69
CA SER A 84 19.49 -18.06 -45.16
C SER A 84 20.49 -18.07 -44.00
N LYS A 85 21.79 -18.01 -44.30
CA LYS A 85 22.86 -17.82 -43.33
C LYS A 85 23.57 -16.50 -43.64
N ALA A 86 23.84 -15.70 -42.62
CA ALA A 86 24.84 -14.63 -42.68
C ALA A 86 25.70 -14.75 -41.42
N LEU A 87 27.02 -14.85 -41.59
CA LEU A 87 27.96 -14.59 -40.49
C LEU A 87 28.23 -13.09 -40.48
N ILE A 88 28.15 -12.47 -39.32
CA ILE A 88 28.75 -11.18 -39.03
C ILE A 88 29.61 -11.38 -37.77
N ALA A 89 30.89 -11.05 -37.87
CA ALA A 89 31.84 -11.15 -36.76
C ALA A 89 32.33 -9.74 -36.39
N VAL A 90 31.94 -9.30 -35.20
CA VAL A 90 32.31 -8.02 -34.56
C VAL A 90 32.64 -8.35 -33.09
N PRO A 91 33.67 -7.75 -32.47
CA PRO A 91 34.49 -8.48 -31.49
C PRO A 91 34.00 -8.45 -30.04
N ILE A 92 34.47 -9.45 -29.29
CA ILE A 92 34.23 -9.65 -27.85
C ILE A 92 35.08 -8.67 -27.02
N VAL A 93 34.46 -7.61 -26.51
CA VAL A 93 34.89 -6.83 -25.32
C VAL A 93 33.62 -6.38 -24.58
N VAL A 94 33.69 -6.11 -23.28
CA VAL A 94 32.62 -5.61 -22.36
C VAL A 94 31.67 -6.67 -21.77
N LEU A 95 31.23 -7.70 -22.51
CA LEU A 95 30.22 -8.67 -22.02
C LEU A 95 30.78 -9.76 -21.06
N VAL A 96 31.66 -9.37 -20.13
CA VAL A 96 32.33 -10.24 -19.14
C VAL A 96 32.07 -9.78 -17.69
N LEU A 97 31.62 -8.53 -17.46
CA LEU A 97 31.35 -8.02 -16.11
C LEU A 97 29.94 -8.32 -15.59
N ILE A 98 28.97 -8.64 -16.46
CA ILE A 98 27.56 -8.91 -16.07
C ILE A 98 27.25 -10.42 -16.00
N LEU A 99 28.11 -11.28 -16.57
CA LEU A 99 28.03 -12.74 -16.45
C LEU A 99 29.05 -13.32 -15.44
N GLY A 100 29.66 -12.46 -14.62
CA GLY A 100 30.67 -12.84 -13.63
C GLY A 100 30.11 -13.29 -12.27
N ILE A 101 28.83 -13.03 -12.00
CA ILE A 101 28.19 -13.30 -10.69
C ILE A 101 27.30 -14.56 -10.77
N ALA A 102 26.39 -14.62 -11.75
CA ALA A 102 25.42 -15.70 -11.95
C ALA A 102 25.98 -17.07 -12.41
N ALA A 103 27.25 -17.37 -12.13
CA ALA A 103 27.92 -18.62 -12.54
C ALA A 103 28.92 -19.19 -11.50
N ALA A 104 28.99 -18.61 -10.30
CA ALA A 104 29.83 -19.11 -9.19
C ALA A 104 29.04 -19.87 -8.10
N GLY A 105 27.79 -19.47 -7.83
CA GLY A 105 26.99 -19.91 -6.67
C GLY A 105 26.39 -21.32 -6.71
N VAL A 106 26.94 -22.28 -7.49
CA VAL A 106 26.23 -23.55 -7.80
C VAL A 106 26.82 -24.81 -7.14
N LEU A 107 28.04 -24.78 -6.57
CA LEU A 107 28.70 -26.04 -6.14
C LEU A 107 29.49 -26.07 -4.81
N THR A 108 29.78 -24.98 -4.10
CA THR A 108 30.66 -25.02 -2.89
C THR A 108 30.32 -24.05 -1.74
N GLY A 109 29.05 -23.64 -1.58
CA GLY A 109 28.64 -22.64 -0.56
C GLY A 109 27.76 -23.15 0.59
N TRP A 110 26.64 -23.81 0.26
CA TRP A 110 25.45 -23.94 1.14
C TRP A 110 25.63 -24.72 2.46
N PHE A 111 26.65 -25.56 2.61
CA PHE A 111 26.90 -26.25 3.90
C PHE A 111 27.70 -25.34 4.83
N GLY A 112 26.98 -24.69 5.76
CA GLY A 112 27.47 -23.65 6.66
C GLY A 112 28.87 -23.92 7.23
N LEU A 113 29.78 -22.99 6.97
CA LEU A 113 31.16 -23.08 7.43
C LEU A 113 31.22 -22.73 8.92
N ALA A 114 31.23 -23.76 9.77
CA ALA A 114 31.43 -23.60 11.20
C ALA A 114 32.76 -22.88 11.48
N GLY A 115 32.66 -21.60 11.86
CA GLY A 115 33.81 -20.78 12.24
C GLY A 115 34.51 -21.34 13.46
N SER A 116 35.80 -20.99 13.64
CA SER A 116 36.66 -21.58 14.69
C SER A 116 36.21 -21.30 16.14
N ASN A 117 35.13 -20.53 16.34
CA ASN A 117 34.53 -20.21 17.62
C ASN A 117 33.13 -20.84 17.82
N GLY A 118 32.63 -21.65 16.88
CA GLY A 118 31.30 -22.27 16.94
C GLY A 118 30.17 -21.48 16.25
N ILE A 119 30.46 -20.29 15.73
CA ILE A 119 29.52 -19.49 14.94
C ILE A 119 29.27 -20.19 13.60
N ILE A 120 28.01 -20.39 13.25
CA ILE A 120 27.58 -20.83 11.91
C ILE A 120 27.36 -19.57 11.07
N SER A 121 27.78 -19.64 9.81
CA SER A 121 27.52 -18.60 8.81
C SER A 121 27.01 -19.25 7.52
N VAL A 122 26.09 -18.55 6.88
CA VAL A 122 25.37 -18.93 5.66
C VAL A 122 25.73 -17.92 4.56
N GLY A 123 25.46 -18.28 3.29
CA GLY A 123 25.53 -17.40 2.12
C GLY A 123 26.66 -16.36 2.09
N GLN A 124 26.28 -15.09 2.25
CA GLN A 124 27.18 -13.91 2.13
C GLN A 124 28.31 -13.86 3.17
N GLY A 125 28.26 -14.68 4.24
CA GLY A 125 29.23 -14.64 5.34
C GLY A 125 28.71 -13.95 6.61
N VAL A 126 27.41 -13.62 6.66
CA VAL A 126 26.72 -13.11 7.85
C VAL A 126 26.67 -14.20 8.93
N PRO A 127 26.95 -13.90 10.21
CA PRO A 127 26.82 -14.87 11.30
C PRO A 127 25.36 -15.04 11.72
N VAL A 128 24.90 -16.28 11.86
CA VAL A 128 23.54 -16.57 12.38
C VAL A 128 23.43 -16.13 13.84
N ARG A 129 22.32 -15.49 14.21
CA ARG A 129 22.03 -15.00 15.57
C ARG A 129 20.90 -15.80 16.23
N ASP A 130 20.69 -15.56 17.53
CA ASP A 130 19.64 -16.23 18.32
C ASP A 130 18.25 -15.56 18.14
N SER A 131 18.18 -14.30 17.71
CA SER A 131 16.94 -13.57 17.39
C SER A 131 17.13 -12.49 16.32
N VAL A 132 16.03 -11.95 15.78
CA VAL A 132 16.07 -10.84 14.80
C VAL A 132 16.67 -9.55 15.42
N ASN A 133 16.38 -9.27 16.70
CA ASN A 133 16.91 -8.10 17.39
C ASN A 133 18.45 -8.12 17.53
N ASP A 134 19.05 -9.31 17.62
CA ASP A 134 20.50 -9.51 17.76
C ASP A 134 21.32 -9.19 16.50
N TYR A 135 20.70 -9.01 15.33
CA TYR A 135 21.35 -8.56 14.10
C TYR A 135 21.48 -7.03 14.05
N SER A 136 22.52 -6.50 13.38
CA SER A 136 22.54 -5.10 12.93
C SER A 136 21.70 -4.90 11.67
N TRP A 137 21.37 -3.64 11.33
CA TRP A 137 20.65 -3.33 10.08
C TRP A 137 21.48 -3.66 8.83
N GLU A 138 22.81 -3.45 8.88
CA GLU A 138 23.76 -3.90 7.83
C GLU A 138 23.70 -5.43 7.62
N GLU A 139 23.63 -6.21 8.71
CA GLU A 139 23.50 -7.67 8.60
C GLU A 139 22.13 -8.11 8.08
N LEU A 140 21.04 -7.45 8.49
CA LEU A 140 19.70 -7.76 8.02
C LEU A 140 19.51 -7.41 6.53
N SER A 141 20.02 -6.28 6.06
CA SER A 141 19.94 -5.93 4.62
C SER A 141 20.86 -6.84 3.78
N ALA A 142 22.03 -7.25 4.29
CA ALA A 142 22.85 -8.27 3.63
C ALA A 142 22.18 -9.65 3.53
N ILE A 143 21.27 -9.99 4.46
CA ILE A 143 20.39 -11.16 4.34
C ILE A 143 19.22 -10.87 3.39
N SER A 144 18.67 -9.66 3.39
CA SER A 144 17.63 -9.22 2.47
C SER A 144 18.07 -9.31 1.00
N ASP A 145 19.31 -8.89 0.69
CA ASP A 145 19.99 -9.10 -0.61
C ASP A 145 20.04 -10.59 -1.01
N GLU A 146 20.30 -11.49 -0.04
CA GLU A 146 20.35 -12.93 -0.28
C GLU A 146 18.95 -13.51 -0.57
N ILE A 147 17.93 -13.06 0.16
CA ILE A 147 16.51 -13.42 -0.04
C ILE A 147 15.96 -12.86 -1.36
N SER A 148 16.30 -11.61 -1.69
CA SER A 148 15.95 -10.93 -2.95
C SER A 148 16.52 -11.65 -4.18
N ALA A 149 17.74 -12.16 -4.06
CA ALA A 149 18.42 -12.90 -5.12
C ALA A 149 17.92 -14.36 -5.31
N ALA A 150 16.97 -14.84 -4.48
CA ALA A 150 16.44 -16.18 -4.56
C ALA A 150 15.67 -16.44 -5.87
N SER A 151 15.75 -17.68 -6.39
CA SER A 151 15.10 -18.06 -7.65
C SER A 151 13.64 -18.53 -7.49
N SER A 152 13.15 -18.63 -6.25
CA SER A 152 11.77 -18.99 -5.90
C SER A 152 11.43 -18.64 -4.45
N GLU A 153 10.14 -18.53 -4.14
CA GLU A 153 9.60 -18.36 -2.77
C GLU A 153 10.10 -19.45 -1.80
N ASP A 154 10.18 -20.72 -2.25
CA ASP A 154 10.75 -21.84 -1.49
C ASP A 154 12.22 -21.58 -1.08
N GLU A 155 13.01 -20.95 -1.95
CA GLU A 155 14.44 -20.67 -1.70
C GLU A 155 14.61 -19.45 -0.80
N ALA A 156 13.83 -18.39 -1.02
CA ALA A 156 13.73 -17.22 -0.13
C ALA A 156 13.38 -17.63 1.31
N LEU A 157 12.40 -18.53 1.46
CA LEU A 157 11.95 -19.02 2.77
C LEU A 157 13.01 -19.90 3.45
N GLU A 158 13.69 -20.80 2.72
CA GLU A 158 14.80 -21.56 3.29
C GLU A 158 15.98 -20.66 3.71
N ILE A 159 16.27 -19.56 2.99
CA ILE A 159 17.27 -18.57 3.43
C ILE A 159 16.83 -17.91 4.74
N ALA A 160 15.59 -17.40 4.81
CA ALA A 160 15.04 -16.79 6.02
C ALA A 160 15.12 -17.72 7.25
N LYS A 161 14.75 -19.01 7.08
CA LYS A 161 14.86 -20.03 8.12
C LYS A 161 16.30 -20.29 8.57
N ASN A 162 17.25 -20.33 7.64
CA ASN A 162 18.68 -20.54 7.95
C ASN A 162 19.30 -19.38 8.75
N TYR A 163 18.69 -18.19 8.74
CA TYR A 163 19.05 -17.04 9.56
C TYR A 163 18.09 -16.80 10.74
N HIS A 164 17.20 -17.74 11.06
CA HIS A 164 16.19 -17.63 12.14
C HIS A 164 15.26 -16.40 12.02
N LEU A 165 14.97 -15.93 10.80
CA LEU A 165 14.07 -14.82 10.55
C LEU A 165 12.58 -15.21 10.56
N CYS A 166 12.28 -16.51 10.63
CA CYS A 166 10.94 -17.10 10.79
C CYS A 166 11.04 -18.44 11.56
N ASN A 167 9.90 -19.05 11.87
CA ASN A 167 9.82 -20.31 12.63
C ASN A 167 10.43 -21.51 11.87
N GLU A 168 10.69 -22.63 12.58
CA GLU A 168 11.28 -23.85 11.98
C GLU A 168 10.48 -24.41 10.79
N ASP A 169 9.17 -24.18 10.75
CA ASP A 169 8.28 -24.58 9.65
C ASP A 169 8.14 -23.51 8.54
N GLY A 170 8.71 -22.31 8.75
CA GLY A 170 8.65 -21.16 7.85
C GLY A 170 7.61 -20.10 8.23
N THR A 171 6.76 -20.35 9.25
CA THR A 171 5.70 -19.40 9.64
C THR A 171 6.22 -18.13 10.32
N LEU A 172 5.44 -17.06 10.25
CA LEU A 172 5.58 -15.86 11.06
C LEU A 172 4.45 -15.79 12.10
N ASP A 173 4.79 -15.44 13.34
CA ASP A 173 3.84 -15.41 14.47
C ASP A 173 3.93 -14.13 15.33
N GLY A 174 4.65 -13.12 14.84
CA GLY A 174 4.86 -11.83 15.51
C GLY A 174 5.97 -11.87 16.57
N THR A 175 6.69 -12.97 16.73
CA THR A 175 7.85 -13.02 17.64
C THR A 175 9.16 -12.56 16.99
N GLN A 176 9.21 -12.49 15.65
CA GLN A 176 10.37 -12.14 14.84
C GLN A 176 10.60 -10.61 14.82
N THR A 177 10.99 -10.07 15.98
CA THR A 177 10.98 -8.64 16.30
C THR A 177 12.36 -8.03 16.49
N LYS A 178 12.46 -6.71 16.24
CA LYS A 178 13.63 -5.87 16.48
C LYS A 178 13.24 -4.52 17.07
N GLU A 179 14.00 -4.02 18.04
CA GLU A 179 13.74 -2.72 18.69
C GLU A 179 14.21 -1.55 17.80
N VAL A 180 13.44 -0.45 17.83
CA VAL A 180 13.71 0.82 17.14
C VAL A 180 13.49 1.99 18.11
N GLU A 181 14.50 2.84 18.28
CA GLU A 181 14.38 4.13 18.97
C GLU A 181 14.30 5.25 17.91
N LEU A 182 13.21 6.01 17.90
CA LEU A 182 13.01 7.16 17.03
C LEU A 182 13.72 8.39 17.62
N SER A 183 14.19 9.30 16.76
CA SER A 183 14.93 10.50 17.19
C SER A 183 14.12 11.50 18.03
N ASN A 184 12.79 11.32 18.10
CA ASN A 184 11.87 12.04 18.99
C ASN A 184 11.83 11.48 20.43
N GLY A 185 12.43 10.31 20.68
CA GLY A 185 12.46 9.63 21.98
C GLY A 185 11.37 8.58 22.20
N VAL A 186 10.56 8.24 21.18
CA VAL A 186 9.66 7.06 21.21
C VAL A 186 10.49 5.80 20.93
N THR A 187 10.30 4.77 21.74
CA THR A 187 10.86 3.43 21.50
C THR A 187 9.71 2.46 21.22
N SER A 188 9.86 1.62 20.20
CA SER A 188 8.89 0.59 19.80
C SER A 188 9.64 -0.61 19.21
N SER A 189 8.93 -1.70 18.93
CA SER A 189 9.43 -2.79 18.09
C SER A 189 8.89 -2.70 16.66
N VAL A 190 9.61 -3.36 15.75
CA VAL A 190 9.14 -3.75 14.43
C VAL A 190 9.17 -5.27 14.32
N GLU A 191 8.24 -5.85 13.56
CA GLU A 191 8.13 -7.28 13.27
C GLU A 191 8.29 -7.54 11.77
N ILE A 192 8.85 -8.71 11.40
CA ILE A 192 8.86 -9.16 10.01
C ILE A 192 7.44 -9.59 9.61
N ILE A 193 6.89 -9.00 8.55
CA ILE A 193 5.55 -9.32 8.03
C ILE A 193 5.58 -10.18 6.76
N GLY A 194 6.73 -10.27 6.09
CA GLY A 194 6.90 -11.15 4.92
C GLY A 194 8.29 -11.06 4.29
N PHE A 195 8.55 -12.00 3.39
CA PHE A 195 9.78 -12.11 2.60
C PHE A 195 9.46 -12.03 1.11
N ALA A 196 10.34 -11.43 0.32
CA ALA A 196 10.23 -11.33 -1.14
C ALA A 196 8.79 -10.96 -1.60
N HIS A 197 8.17 -9.99 -0.93
CA HIS A 197 6.77 -9.60 -1.14
C HIS A 197 6.66 -8.41 -2.09
N ASP A 198 7.22 -7.28 -1.68
CA ASP A 198 7.14 -6.00 -2.38
C ASP A 198 8.15 -5.89 -3.54
N ASP A 199 7.72 -5.34 -4.68
CA ASP A 199 8.58 -5.05 -5.84
C ASP A 199 9.37 -3.74 -5.62
N ALA A 200 10.68 -3.75 -5.87
CA ALA A 200 11.54 -2.59 -5.67
C ALA A 200 11.42 -1.58 -6.82
N SER A 201 11.22 -0.29 -6.51
CA SER A 201 10.93 0.77 -7.47
C SER A 201 12.08 1.12 -8.43
N ASP A 202 13.31 0.67 -8.14
CA ASP A 202 14.45 0.80 -9.05
C ASP A 202 14.47 -0.26 -10.17
N GLY A 203 13.61 -1.29 -10.06
CA GLY A 203 13.52 -2.42 -10.99
C GLY A 203 14.58 -3.51 -10.79
N SER A 204 15.24 -3.55 -9.63
CA SER A 204 16.20 -4.61 -9.25
C SER A 204 15.54 -5.99 -9.10
N GLY A 205 14.32 -6.04 -8.56
CA GLY A 205 13.58 -7.26 -8.26
C GLY A 205 12.55 -7.02 -7.17
N LYS A 206 12.54 -7.89 -6.16
CA LYS A 206 11.77 -7.70 -4.92
C LYS A 206 12.67 -7.31 -3.76
N ALA A 207 12.17 -6.52 -2.82
CA ALA A 207 12.84 -6.34 -1.54
C ALA A 207 12.79 -7.66 -0.74
N GLY A 208 13.87 -8.02 -0.05
CA GLY A 208 14.00 -9.33 0.58
C GLY A 208 13.15 -9.49 1.84
N ILE A 209 13.10 -8.46 2.70
CA ILE A 209 12.40 -8.47 3.99
C ILE A 209 11.50 -7.23 4.11
N THR A 210 10.24 -7.43 4.48
CA THR A 210 9.29 -6.36 4.82
C THR A 210 9.01 -6.34 6.32
N PHE A 211 9.06 -5.16 6.95
CA PHE A 211 8.77 -4.93 8.36
C PHE A 211 7.48 -4.10 8.56
N ALA A 212 6.84 -4.25 9.72
CA ALA A 212 5.83 -3.34 10.26
C ALA A 212 6.15 -2.93 11.71
N PHE A 213 5.74 -1.74 12.15
CA PHE A 213 5.76 -1.36 13.56
C PHE A 213 4.67 -2.12 14.35
N THR A 214 5.03 -2.70 15.49
CA THR A 214 4.12 -3.47 16.36
C THR A 214 3.18 -2.57 17.19
N GLU A 215 3.34 -1.26 17.09
CA GLU A 215 2.62 -0.24 17.86
C GLU A 215 2.35 1.00 16.99
N MET A 216 1.41 1.83 17.41
CA MET A 216 1.16 3.15 16.85
C MET A 216 2.16 4.15 17.44
N VAL A 217 3.09 4.59 16.60
CA VAL A 217 4.24 5.46 16.95
C VAL A 217 4.04 6.94 16.58
N ASP A 218 2.97 7.25 15.84
CA ASP A 218 2.58 8.61 15.47
C ASP A 218 1.04 8.69 15.29
N PHE A 219 0.49 9.92 15.28
CA PHE A 219 -0.94 10.21 15.20
C PHE A 219 -1.19 11.44 14.32
N ALA A 220 -1.74 11.23 13.12
CA ALA A 220 -2.00 12.30 12.15
C ALA A 220 -3.30 12.08 11.34
N PRO A 221 -3.82 13.11 10.64
CA PRO A 221 -4.89 12.94 9.67
C PRO A 221 -4.38 12.39 8.34
N MET A 222 -5.17 11.55 7.68
CA MET A 222 -4.89 11.09 6.31
C MET A 222 -4.83 12.27 5.32
N SER A 223 -5.74 13.24 5.47
CA SER A 223 -5.84 14.43 4.62
C SER A 223 -6.46 15.61 5.37
N THR A 224 -5.62 16.59 5.67
CA THR A 224 -5.99 17.90 6.26
C THR A 224 -7.01 18.64 5.40
N ARG A 225 -7.06 18.34 4.09
CA ARG A 225 -7.98 18.93 3.11
C ARG A 225 -9.43 18.49 3.29
N GLY A 226 -9.69 17.45 4.09
CA GLY A 226 -11.01 16.87 4.27
C GLY A 226 -11.55 16.10 3.08
N SER A 227 -10.66 15.68 2.17
CA SER A 227 -11.02 14.73 1.11
C SER A 227 -9.90 13.73 0.81
N ASN A 228 -10.30 12.50 0.50
CA ASN A 228 -9.49 11.44 -0.08
C ASN A 228 -9.23 11.63 -1.59
N GLU A 229 -9.68 12.74 -2.19
CA GLU A 229 -9.41 13.06 -3.60
C GLU A 229 -7.90 13.02 -3.88
N GLY A 230 -7.53 12.15 -4.83
CA GLY A 230 -6.14 11.83 -5.16
C GLY A 230 -5.54 10.63 -4.42
N GLY A 231 -6.30 10.03 -3.51
CA GLY A 231 -5.96 8.84 -2.73
C GLY A 231 -4.65 8.94 -1.94
N TRP A 232 -4.00 7.79 -1.71
CA TRP A 232 -2.76 7.67 -0.95
C TRP A 232 -1.63 8.56 -1.51
N LYS A 233 -1.45 8.55 -2.84
CA LYS A 233 -0.42 9.31 -3.56
C LYS A 233 -0.38 10.79 -3.21
N TYR A 234 -1.54 11.40 -3.04
CA TYR A 234 -1.69 12.80 -2.70
C TYR A 234 -2.23 12.99 -1.27
N SER A 235 -2.12 11.98 -0.40
CA SER A 235 -2.41 12.14 1.03
C SER A 235 -1.33 12.97 1.72
N ASP A 236 -1.73 13.72 2.74
CA ASP A 236 -0.76 14.51 3.52
C ASP A 236 0.08 13.55 4.39
N LEU A 237 -0.53 12.46 4.87
CA LEU A 237 0.12 11.39 5.64
C LEU A 237 1.25 10.68 4.87
N ARG A 238 1.06 10.32 3.58
CA ARG A 238 2.16 9.75 2.76
C ARG A 238 3.36 10.70 2.68
N THR A 239 3.08 12.00 2.61
CA THR A 239 4.12 13.05 2.53
C THR A 239 4.91 13.14 3.83
N GLN A 240 4.23 13.19 4.98
CA GLN A 240 4.84 13.13 6.32
C GLN A 240 5.69 11.85 6.51
N LEU A 241 5.17 10.69 6.08
CA LEU A 241 5.86 9.41 6.24
C LEU A 241 7.15 9.29 5.42
N ASN A 242 7.17 9.84 4.20
CA ASN A 242 8.34 9.84 3.32
C ASN A 242 9.19 11.12 3.43
N SER A 243 9.04 11.86 4.54
CA SER A 243 9.93 12.97 4.91
C SER A 243 10.17 12.99 6.43
N ASP A 244 9.37 13.74 7.19
CA ASP A 244 9.57 13.95 8.63
C ASP A 244 9.67 12.65 9.46
N PHE A 245 8.94 11.58 9.09
CA PHE A 245 9.05 10.29 9.78
C PHE A 245 10.29 9.48 9.36
N LEU A 246 10.66 9.51 8.08
CA LEU A 246 11.86 8.85 7.58
C LEU A 246 13.12 9.42 8.26
N ASP A 247 13.17 10.74 8.41
CA ASP A 247 14.21 11.48 9.15
C ASP A 247 14.22 11.16 10.67
N MET A 248 13.16 10.56 11.22
CA MET A 248 13.10 10.12 12.63
C MET A 248 13.65 8.72 12.88
N LEU A 249 13.86 7.89 11.85
CA LEU A 249 14.44 6.55 12.01
C LEU A 249 15.95 6.60 12.32
N PRO A 250 16.54 5.55 12.92
CA PRO A 250 18.00 5.43 13.09
C PRO A 250 18.76 5.60 11.76
N GLU A 251 19.89 6.30 11.79
CA GLU A 251 20.73 6.57 10.61
C GLU A 251 21.17 5.27 9.90
N ASP A 252 21.52 4.24 10.68
CA ASP A 252 21.90 2.91 10.17
C ASP A 252 20.71 2.07 9.68
N LEU A 253 19.48 2.41 10.03
CA LEU A 253 18.28 1.89 9.36
C LEU A 253 18.02 2.65 8.05
N GLN A 254 18.04 3.99 8.08
CA GLN A 254 17.75 4.83 6.91
C GLN A 254 18.64 4.51 5.69
N GLU A 255 19.93 4.23 5.90
CA GLU A 255 20.87 3.85 4.83
C GLU A 255 20.49 2.53 4.12
N ASN A 256 19.74 1.64 4.78
CA ASN A 256 19.35 0.33 4.26
C ASN A 256 17.91 0.27 3.69
N ILE A 257 17.09 1.34 3.79
CA ILE A 257 15.68 1.27 3.35
C ILE A 257 15.53 1.30 1.82
N VAL A 258 14.94 0.22 1.31
CA VAL A 258 14.53 0.02 -0.10
C VAL A 258 13.21 0.73 -0.38
N GLU A 259 13.16 1.49 -1.48
CA GLU A 259 11.93 2.11 -2.00
C GLU A 259 11.15 1.12 -2.87
N VAL A 260 9.86 0.94 -2.60
CA VAL A 260 9.03 -0.13 -3.20
C VAL A 260 7.73 0.37 -3.83
N ASP A 261 7.25 -0.36 -4.84
CA ASP A 261 6.09 -0.04 -5.65
C ASP A 261 4.77 -0.40 -4.95
N LYS A 262 4.16 0.56 -4.26
CA LYS A 262 2.86 0.37 -3.59
C LYS A 262 1.71 0.71 -4.53
N SER A 263 0.93 -0.31 -4.92
CA SER A 263 -0.31 -0.12 -5.69
C SER A 263 -1.47 0.34 -4.79
N THR A 264 -2.22 1.36 -5.20
CA THR A 264 -3.38 1.91 -4.44
C THR A 264 -4.34 2.66 -5.37
N ASN A 265 -5.62 2.77 -5.00
CA ASN A 265 -6.56 3.72 -5.58
C ASN A 265 -6.11 5.15 -5.30
N ASN A 266 -5.49 5.78 -6.30
CA ASN A 266 -5.00 7.16 -6.23
C ASN A 266 -5.95 8.17 -6.92
N VAL A 267 -7.25 7.86 -6.90
CA VAL A 267 -8.33 8.78 -7.30
C VAL A 267 -9.15 9.18 -6.07
N GLY A 268 -9.37 8.24 -5.13
CA GLY A 268 -10.22 8.45 -3.95
C GLY A 268 -11.59 7.79 -4.16
N ALA A 269 -12.69 8.53 -3.94
CA ALA A 269 -14.02 8.06 -4.29
C ALA A 269 -14.16 7.79 -5.81
N VAL A 270 -14.52 6.56 -6.18
CA VAL A 270 -14.57 6.05 -7.58
C VAL A 270 -15.88 5.33 -7.91
N TYR A 271 -16.86 5.35 -7.00
CA TYR A 271 -18.22 4.87 -7.22
C TYR A 271 -19.04 5.85 -8.07
N ASP A 272 -19.45 5.42 -9.27
CA ASP A 272 -20.41 6.15 -10.09
C ASP A 272 -21.84 5.75 -9.72
N SER A 273 -22.50 6.58 -8.91
CA SER A 273 -23.91 6.42 -8.53
C SER A 273 -24.91 6.37 -9.71
N SER A 274 -24.52 6.78 -10.92
CA SER A 274 -25.38 6.74 -12.10
C SER A 274 -25.35 5.39 -12.85
N SER A 275 -24.20 4.70 -12.85
CA SER A 275 -24.06 3.32 -13.35
C SER A 275 -24.12 2.25 -12.24
N GLN A 276 -24.01 2.64 -10.97
CA GLN A 276 -23.91 1.79 -9.78
C GLN A 276 -22.69 0.85 -9.79
N SER A 277 -21.59 1.30 -10.38
CA SER A 277 -20.32 0.55 -10.53
C SER A 277 -19.11 1.42 -10.17
N PHE A 278 -17.92 0.82 -10.12
CA PHE A 278 -16.67 1.49 -9.76
C PHE A 278 -15.75 1.67 -10.97
N VAL A 279 -14.98 2.76 -10.98
CA VAL A 279 -13.87 2.93 -11.94
C VAL A 279 -12.67 2.10 -11.48
N THR A 280 -12.56 0.85 -11.93
CA THR A 280 -11.49 -0.07 -11.49
C THR A 280 -10.11 0.30 -12.04
N THR A 281 -10.04 1.15 -13.07
CA THR A 281 -8.79 1.74 -13.60
C THR A 281 -8.25 2.91 -12.77
N CYS A 282 -8.59 3.01 -11.48
CA CYS A 282 -8.11 4.04 -10.55
C CYS A 282 -6.78 3.68 -9.87
N ILE A 283 -6.38 2.41 -9.95
CA ILE A 283 -5.19 1.86 -9.32
C ILE A 283 -3.95 2.39 -10.04
N SER A 284 -2.99 2.89 -9.26
CA SER A 284 -1.66 3.24 -9.76
C SER A 284 -0.63 3.07 -8.64
N ILE A 285 0.63 3.00 -9.06
CA ILE A 285 1.78 2.78 -8.17
C ILE A 285 2.29 4.11 -7.60
N THR A 286 2.67 4.09 -6.33
CA THR A 286 3.59 5.06 -5.72
C THR A 286 4.88 4.36 -5.28
N PRO A 287 6.07 4.91 -5.63
CA PRO A 287 7.31 4.50 -4.99
C PRO A 287 7.32 5.06 -3.57
N ASP A 288 7.35 4.19 -2.56
CA ASP A 288 7.30 4.55 -1.15
C ASP A 288 8.46 3.88 -0.40
N LYS A 289 9.17 4.64 0.44
CA LYS A 289 10.12 4.08 1.42
C LYS A 289 9.42 3.67 2.71
N ILE A 290 8.49 4.51 3.15
CA ILE A 290 7.65 4.31 4.32
C ILE A 290 6.18 4.34 3.87
N TRP A 291 5.41 3.32 4.22
CA TRP A 291 3.97 3.27 3.96
C TRP A 291 3.20 2.82 5.20
N ILE A 292 1.88 2.78 5.08
CA ILE A 292 1.00 1.99 5.94
C ILE A 292 0.31 0.94 5.06
N PRO A 293 -0.02 -0.25 5.59
CA PRO A 293 -0.55 -1.32 4.76
C PRO A 293 -1.90 -0.93 4.12
N SER A 294 -2.23 -1.54 2.98
CA SER A 294 -3.58 -1.48 2.43
C SER A 294 -4.52 -2.38 3.22
N TYR A 295 -5.83 -2.19 3.05
CA TYR A 295 -6.84 -3.05 3.65
C TYR A 295 -6.65 -4.53 3.25
N THR A 296 -6.45 -4.79 1.95
CA THR A 296 -6.22 -6.13 1.40
C THR A 296 -4.87 -6.73 1.81
N GLU A 297 -3.83 -5.92 2.00
CA GLU A 297 -2.56 -6.40 2.55
C GLU A 297 -2.69 -6.99 3.97
N VAL A 298 -3.69 -6.54 4.74
CA VAL A 298 -3.99 -7.11 6.07
C VAL A 298 -5.00 -8.26 5.99
N VAL A 299 -6.12 -8.12 5.27
CA VAL A 299 -7.24 -9.07 5.33
C VAL A 299 -7.32 -10.10 4.20
N GLY A 300 -6.44 -10.02 3.20
CA GLY A 300 -6.42 -10.94 2.06
C GLY A 300 -7.68 -10.87 1.18
N ASP A 301 -8.21 -12.03 0.80
CA ASP A 301 -9.33 -12.13 -0.14
C ASP A 301 -10.66 -11.61 0.46
N ILE A 302 -11.17 -10.54 -0.14
CA ILE A 302 -12.40 -9.83 0.20
C ILE A 302 -13.57 -10.17 -0.74
N SER A 303 -13.37 -11.01 -1.75
CA SER A 303 -14.34 -11.29 -2.82
C SER A 303 -15.68 -11.85 -2.35
N GLY A 304 -15.75 -12.39 -1.12
CA GLY A 304 -16.94 -13.03 -0.55
C GLY A 304 -17.64 -12.30 0.59
N SER A 305 -17.22 -11.11 1.04
CA SER A 305 -17.71 -10.53 2.31
C SER A 305 -17.96 -9.00 2.36
N ILE A 306 -18.05 -8.29 1.23
CA ILE A 306 -18.37 -6.84 1.19
C ILE A 306 -19.88 -6.57 1.37
N ALA A 307 -20.41 -6.90 2.55
CA ALA A 307 -21.85 -6.99 2.83
C ALA A 307 -22.67 -5.68 2.79
N SER A 308 -22.04 -4.51 2.61
CA SER A 308 -22.71 -3.21 2.52
C SER A 308 -22.99 -2.75 1.08
N HIS A 309 -22.17 -3.19 0.12
CA HIS A 309 -22.18 -2.69 -1.25
C HIS A 309 -21.85 -3.80 -2.26
N ASP A 310 -22.85 -4.65 -2.58
CA ASP A 310 -22.86 -5.67 -3.65
C ASP A 310 -22.76 -5.09 -5.08
N SER A 311 -22.09 -3.95 -5.25
CA SER A 311 -21.86 -3.28 -6.53
C SER A 311 -20.60 -3.82 -7.20
N GLU A 312 -20.76 -4.31 -8.43
CA GLU A 312 -19.70 -4.86 -9.28
C GLU A 312 -18.52 -3.88 -9.39
N GLY A 313 -17.34 -4.33 -8.95
CA GLY A 313 -16.08 -3.57 -8.97
C GLY A 313 -15.46 -3.26 -7.61
N MET A 314 -16.20 -3.32 -6.48
CA MET A 314 -15.63 -2.93 -5.16
C MET A 314 -14.45 -3.80 -4.74
N ALA A 315 -14.62 -5.13 -4.82
CA ALA A 315 -13.57 -6.09 -4.52
C ALA A 315 -12.42 -6.06 -5.57
N GLU A 316 -12.66 -5.56 -6.77
CA GLU A 316 -11.63 -5.39 -7.81
C GLU A 316 -10.75 -4.16 -7.52
N VAL A 317 -11.34 -3.03 -7.11
CA VAL A 317 -10.59 -1.85 -6.66
C VAL A 317 -9.73 -2.19 -5.43
N LEU A 318 -10.36 -2.65 -4.36
CA LEU A 318 -9.69 -2.92 -3.09
C LEU A 318 -8.68 -4.08 -3.22
N GLY A 319 -9.06 -5.16 -3.92
CA GLY A 319 -8.21 -6.33 -4.16
C GLY A 319 -7.01 -6.09 -5.08
N SER A 320 -6.90 -4.90 -5.68
CA SER A 320 -5.76 -4.47 -6.49
C SER A 320 -4.73 -3.63 -5.70
N GLU A 321 -4.92 -3.43 -4.40
CA GLU A 321 -4.02 -2.63 -3.55
C GLU A 321 -2.91 -3.44 -2.85
N GLY A 322 -2.73 -4.71 -3.22
CA GLY A 322 -1.67 -5.60 -2.72
C GLY A 322 -2.13 -7.05 -2.53
N LEU A 323 -1.22 -7.92 -2.08
CA LEU A 323 -1.52 -9.27 -1.60
C LEU A 323 -1.42 -9.30 -0.08
N GLN A 324 -2.00 -10.30 0.59
CA GLN A 324 -1.87 -10.41 2.04
C GLN A 324 -0.41 -10.64 2.45
N TYR A 325 0.09 -9.88 3.42
CA TYR A 325 1.40 -10.17 4.01
C TYR A 325 1.39 -11.50 4.75
N GLN A 326 2.52 -12.21 4.73
CA GLN A 326 2.63 -13.58 5.24
C GLN A 326 2.18 -13.69 6.70
N LEU A 327 2.66 -12.80 7.58
CA LEU A 327 2.29 -12.80 9.00
C LEU A 327 0.77 -12.84 9.21
N TYR A 328 0.01 -12.00 8.50
CA TYR A 328 -1.44 -11.95 8.66
C TYR A 328 -2.13 -13.21 8.10
N SER A 329 -1.55 -13.83 7.06
CA SER A 329 -2.03 -15.10 6.52
C SER A 329 -1.77 -16.28 7.48
N ASP A 330 -0.56 -16.37 8.05
CA ASP A 330 -0.16 -17.40 9.02
C ASP A 330 -0.96 -17.30 10.33
N LEU A 331 -1.26 -16.07 10.78
CA LEU A 331 -2.17 -15.79 11.89
C LEU A 331 -3.66 -16.05 11.56
N GLY A 332 -4.00 -16.37 10.31
CA GLY A 332 -5.37 -16.69 9.88
C GLY A 332 -6.33 -15.49 9.85
N ILE A 333 -5.79 -14.28 9.72
CA ILE A 333 -6.55 -13.03 9.64
C ILE A 333 -7.27 -12.96 8.28
N SER A 334 -8.53 -12.54 8.30
CA SER A 334 -9.35 -12.31 7.11
C SER A 334 -10.56 -11.42 7.42
N GLN A 335 -11.21 -10.88 6.39
CA GLN A 335 -12.40 -10.02 6.54
C GLN A 335 -13.53 -10.67 7.37
N GLY A 336 -13.65 -12.01 7.33
CA GLY A 336 -14.63 -12.79 8.11
C GLY A 336 -14.12 -13.36 9.43
N ASN A 337 -12.80 -13.35 9.67
CA ASN A 337 -12.15 -13.84 10.89
C ASN A 337 -10.91 -13.00 11.19
N THR A 338 -11.08 -11.96 12.01
CA THR A 338 -9.97 -11.19 12.58
C THR A 338 -10.14 -11.16 14.10
N PRO A 339 -9.51 -12.07 14.85
CA PRO A 339 -9.49 -12.00 16.30
C PRO A 339 -8.78 -10.72 16.77
N ALA A 340 -9.42 -9.94 17.65
CA ALA A 340 -8.89 -8.64 18.10
C ALA A 340 -7.44 -8.72 18.59
N ASP A 341 -7.14 -9.74 19.40
CA ASP A 341 -5.82 -9.98 20.00
C ASP A 341 -4.69 -10.14 18.95
N LEU A 342 -5.01 -10.47 17.69
CA LEU A 342 -4.05 -10.68 16.60
C LEU A 342 -3.78 -9.44 15.74
N LEU A 343 -4.54 -8.34 15.92
CA LEU A 343 -4.27 -7.04 15.30
C LEU A 343 -4.23 -5.89 16.34
N THR A 344 -4.10 -6.21 17.62
CA THR A 344 -4.00 -5.23 18.70
C THR A 344 -2.62 -4.57 18.68
N LEU A 345 -2.51 -3.43 17.99
CA LEU A 345 -1.39 -2.52 18.16
C LEU A 345 -1.70 -1.55 19.31
N ASN A 346 -0.78 -1.39 20.26
CA ASN A 346 -0.90 -0.40 21.33
C ASN A 346 -0.43 0.99 20.85
N VAL A 347 -0.52 2.01 21.70
CA VAL A 347 0.20 3.28 21.51
C VAL A 347 1.60 3.10 22.11
N ALA A 348 2.65 3.32 21.32
CA ALA A 348 4.02 3.16 21.79
C ALA A 348 4.36 4.17 22.91
N ASP A 349 5.13 3.73 23.90
CA ASP A 349 5.44 4.55 25.08
C ASP A 349 6.17 5.85 24.68
N GLY A 350 5.61 6.99 25.10
CA GLY A 350 6.08 8.34 24.73
C GLY A 350 5.31 9.03 23.59
N THR A 351 4.49 8.30 22.83
CA THR A 351 3.71 8.85 21.71
C THR A 351 2.56 9.75 22.19
N ASP A 352 2.40 10.95 21.60
CA ASP A 352 1.32 11.88 21.96
C ASP A 352 0.01 11.59 21.21
N ALA A 353 -0.77 10.66 21.74
CA ALA A 353 -2.13 10.38 21.27
C ALA A 353 -3.20 11.41 21.71
N SER A 354 -2.84 12.55 22.32
CA SER A 354 -3.83 13.48 22.92
C SER A 354 -4.74 14.20 21.91
N ALA A 355 -4.34 14.24 20.64
CA ALA A 355 -5.16 14.76 19.54
C ALA A 355 -6.06 13.69 18.87
N ALA A 356 -5.87 12.40 19.19
CA ALA A 356 -6.59 11.30 18.55
C ALA A 356 -8.09 11.36 18.85
N LEU A 357 -8.93 11.15 17.82
CA LEU A 357 -10.38 11.06 18.04
C LEU A 357 -10.77 9.69 18.64
N ASP A 358 -10.04 8.65 18.24
CA ASP A 358 -10.01 7.36 18.93
C ASP A 358 -8.58 6.80 18.86
N ALA A 359 -8.01 6.40 20.00
CA ALA A 359 -6.68 5.80 20.09
C ALA A 359 -6.69 4.28 19.84
N GLY A 360 -7.87 3.68 19.65
CA GLY A 360 -8.05 2.29 19.23
C GLY A 360 -8.17 2.10 17.71
N LEU A 361 -8.08 3.17 16.91
CA LEU A 361 -8.13 3.16 15.44
C LEU A 361 -6.77 3.52 14.85
N ARG A 362 -6.36 2.79 13.80
CA ARG A 362 -5.22 3.13 12.94
C ARG A 362 -5.61 3.26 11.48
N TRP A 363 -4.90 4.09 10.71
CA TRP A 363 -5.10 4.21 9.27
C TRP A 363 -4.64 2.96 8.49
N THR A 364 -5.29 2.69 7.36
CA THR A 364 -4.68 1.99 6.21
C THR A 364 -4.52 2.99 5.06
N ARG A 365 -3.71 2.69 4.03
CA ARG A 365 -3.60 3.61 2.86
C ARG A 365 -4.79 3.57 1.92
N THR A 366 -5.70 2.63 2.12
CA THR A 366 -6.90 2.42 1.30
C THR A 366 -7.90 3.57 1.47
N SER A 367 -8.16 4.30 0.39
CA SER A 367 -9.18 5.36 0.35
C SER A 367 -10.57 4.76 0.23
N ASP A 368 -11.59 5.36 0.87
CA ASP A 368 -12.97 4.89 0.72
C ASP A 368 -13.46 5.11 -0.73
N PRO A 369 -13.80 4.03 -1.48
CA PRO A 369 -14.19 4.17 -2.88
C PRO A 369 -15.59 4.77 -3.10
N THR A 370 -16.41 4.95 -2.05
CA THR A 370 -17.80 5.43 -2.12
C THR A 370 -17.99 6.88 -1.70
N ASP A 371 -17.23 7.36 -0.71
CA ASP A 371 -17.39 8.69 -0.11
C ASP A 371 -16.05 9.40 0.03
N GLN A 372 -15.92 10.54 -0.64
CA GLN A 372 -14.67 11.30 -0.71
C GLN A 372 -14.16 11.82 0.63
N ARG A 373 -14.92 11.68 1.72
CA ARG A 373 -14.59 12.17 3.07
C ARG A 373 -13.85 11.14 3.92
N TYR A 374 -13.83 9.87 3.52
CA TYR A 374 -13.35 8.77 4.36
C TYR A 374 -12.14 8.02 3.77
N ALA A 375 -11.37 7.38 4.65
CA ALA A 375 -10.40 6.35 4.30
C ALA A 375 -10.54 5.18 5.29
N TYR A 376 -10.08 3.99 4.89
CA TYR A 376 -10.19 2.80 5.71
C TYR A 376 -9.27 2.86 6.94
N THR A 377 -9.73 2.19 7.99
CA THR A 377 -9.08 2.10 9.29
C THR A 377 -9.23 0.69 9.84
N ILE A 378 -8.29 0.29 10.70
CA ILE A 378 -8.37 -0.95 11.48
C ILE A 378 -8.59 -0.58 12.93
N HIS A 379 -9.56 -1.23 13.58
CA HIS A 379 -9.88 -1.03 14.98
C HIS A 379 -9.21 -2.11 15.84
N ASN A 380 -8.11 -1.73 16.48
CA ASN A 380 -7.15 -2.61 17.13
C ASN A 380 -7.80 -3.49 18.22
N THR A 381 -8.74 -2.95 19.00
CA THR A 381 -9.32 -3.64 20.17
C THR A 381 -10.53 -4.53 19.86
N ASN A 382 -10.99 -4.59 18.61
CA ASN A 382 -12.11 -5.46 18.21
C ASN A 382 -11.82 -6.28 16.93
N GLY A 383 -10.71 -6.01 16.23
CA GLY A 383 -10.30 -6.70 15.01
C GLY A 383 -11.06 -6.26 13.75
N ASN A 384 -11.92 -5.23 13.81
CA ASN A 384 -12.66 -4.80 12.64
C ASN A 384 -11.77 -3.97 11.70
N CYS A 385 -11.54 -4.50 10.51
CA CYS A 385 -10.73 -3.87 9.47
C CYS A 385 -11.57 -3.14 8.40
N ASN A 386 -12.90 -3.25 8.43
CA ASN A 386 -13.78 -2.73 7.38
C ASN A 386 -14.37 -1.32 7.67
N GLU A 387 -13.81 -0.59 8.62
CA GLU A 387 -14.34 0.70 9.08
C GLU A 387 -13.70 1.86 8.32
N SER A 388 -14.52 2.74 7.73
CA SER A 388 -14.07 3.97 7.08
C SER A 388 -14.29 5.19 7.98
N HIS A 389 -13.26 6.02 8.18
CA HIS A 389 -13.30 7.18 9.07
C HIS A 389 -12.83 8.48 8.38
N THR A 390 -13.22 9.64 8.96
CA THR A 390 -13.07 10.96 8.30
C THR A 390 -11.61 11.39 8.21
N VAL A 391 -11.15 11.72 7.00
CA VAL A 391 -9.72 11.93 6.71
C VAL A 391 -9.07 13.13 7.43
N VAL A 392 -9.85 14.08 7.98
CA VAL A 392 -9.34 15.17 8.84
C VAL A 392 -9.11 14.76 10.29
N ASN A 393 -9.66 13.63 10.73
CA ASN A 393 -9.55 13.18 12.10
C ASN A 393 -8.18 12.56 12.33
N VAL A 394 -7.65 12.72 13.53
CA VAL A 394 -6.38 12.13 13.94
C VAL A 394 -6.63 10.70 14.43
N TYR A 395 -5.93 9.73 13.84
CA TYR A 395 -5.89 8.32 14.23
C TYR A 395 -4.44 7.81 14.17
N GLY A 396 -4.20 6.62 14.71
CA GLY A 396 -2.86 6.09 14.89
C GLY A 396 -2.20 5.62 13.60
N ILE A 397 -0.87 5.62 13.62
CA ILE A 397 -0.01 5.29 12.49
C ILE A 397 0.98 4.21 12.94
N ALA A 398 0.94 3.06 12.28
CA ALA A 398 1.89 1.96 12.43
C ALA A 398 2.53 1.68 11.05
N PRO A 399 3.70 2.25 10.76
CA PRO A 399 4.30 2.16 9.43
C PRO A 399 4.84 0.79 9.04
N CYS A 400 5.12 0.64 7.75
CA CYS A 400 5.87 -0.45 7.12
C CYS A 400 7.07 0.11 6.34
N PHE A 401 8.12 -0.70 6.20
CA PHE A 401 9.27 -0.43 5.33
C PHE A 401 9.90 -1.74 4.83
N CYS A 402 10.77 -1.64 3.83
CA CYS A 402 11.59 -2.73 3.30
C CYS A 402 13.09 -2.40 3.43
N ILE A 403 13.93 -3.45 3.49
CA ILE A 403 15.40 -3.38 3.52
C ILE A 403 16.04 -4.42 2.60
#